data_AF-A0A9E6CQT6-F1
#
_entry.id   AF-A0A9E6CQT6-F1
#
_cell.length_a   1.000
_cell.length_b   1.000
_cell.length_c   1.000
_cell.angle_alpha   90.00
_cell.angle_beta   90.00
_cell.angle_gamma   90.00
#
_symmetry.space_group_name_H-M   'P 1'
#
loop_
_entity.id
_entity.type
_entity.pdbx_description
1 polymer ?
#
loop_
_entity_poly.entity_id
_entity_poly.type
_entity_poly.pdbx_seq_one_letter_code
_entity_poly.pdbx_strand_id
1 'polypeptide(L)' 'MPNILVIDDEKSIACMLYQALTKYGYNVETATDGQEGIKKFVEGQFDLVITDILILGLMAMTWLDPSPTNNNCYARGKYG' A
#
# COMPACT_ATOMS: atom_id res chain seq x y z
N MET A 1 6.95 -0.02 -18.45
CA MET A 1 7.64 0.79 -17.42
C MET A 1 6.95 0.47 -16.10
N PRO A 2 7.64 0.14 -15.01
CA PRO A 2 6.95 -0.27 -13.79
C PRO A 2 6.11 0.86 -13.19
N ASN A 3 4.90 0.53 -12.75
CA ASN A 3 3.94 1.42 -12.11
C ASN A 3 4.04 1.28 -10.58
N ILE A 4 4.30 2.38 -9.89
CA ILE A 4 4.45 2.41 -8.43
C ILE A 4 3.37 3.32 -7.83
N LEU A 5 2.68 2.86 -6.79
CA LEU A 5 1.78 3.67 -5.99
C LEU A 5 2.44 4.00 -4.64
N VAL A 6 2.51 5.29 -4.30
CA VAL A 6 2.99 5.76 -2.98
C VAL A 6 1.80 6.28 -2.18
N ILE A 7 1.57 5.76 -0.97
CA ILE A 7 0.48 6.15 -0.09
C ILE A 7 1.06 6.63 1.24
N ASP A 8 1.10 7.95 1.43
CA ASP A 8 1.72 8.60 2.59
C ASP A 8 0.99 9.91 2.90
N ASP A 9 0.48 10.07 4.13
CA ASP A 9 -0.28 11.25 4.54
C ASP A 9 0.63 12.48 4.70
N GLU A 10 1.93 12.27 4.84
CA GLU A 10 2.92 13.33 4.79
C GLU A 10 3.27 13.69 3.34
N LYS A 11 2.65 14.76 2.84
CA LYS A 11 2.85 15.27 1.47
C LYS A 11 4.32 15.48 1.09
N SER A 12 5.17 15.89 2.03
CA SER A 12 6.62 16.05 1.83
C SER A 12 7.28 14.74 1.43
N ILE A 13 6.97 13.65 2.14
CA ILE A 13 7.51 12.32 1.88
C ILE A 13 6.98 11.79 0.54
N ALA A 14 5.66 11.86 0.32
CA ALA A 14 5.05 11.46 -0.94
C ALA A 14 5.68 12.17 -2.15
N CYS A 15 5.89 13.48 -2.05
CA CYS A 15 6.52 14.29 -3.10
C CYS A 15 8.00 13.91 -3.32
N MET A 16 8.77 13.72 -2.24
CA MET A 16 10.16 13.29 -2.32
C MET A 16 10.28 11.93 -3.03
N LEU A 17 9.44 10.96 -2.67
CA LEU A 17 9.43 9.63 -3.29
C LEU A 17 9.01 9.70 -4.76
N TYR A 18 7.99 10.48 -5.09
CA TYR A 18 7.59 10.73 -6.47
C TYR A 18 8.75 11.25 -7.32
N GLN A 19 9.43 12.31 -6.85
CA GLN A 19 10.56 12.90 -7.56
C GLN A 19 11.73 11.93 -7.72
N ALA A 20 12.06 11.18 -6.68
CA ALA A 20 13.14 10.20 -6.72
C ALA A 20 12.84 9.08 -7.73
N LEU A 21 11.66 8.46 -7.64
CA LEU A 21 11.30 7.30 -8.45
C LEU A 21 11.06 7.68 -9.93
N THR A 22 10.39 8.80 -10.20
CA THR A 22 10.22 9.29 -11.57
C THR A 22 11.56 9.61 -12.25
N LYS A 23 12.55 10.14 -11.50
CA LYS A 23 13.91 10.36 -12.00
C LYS A 23 14.62 9.06 -12.40
N TYR A 24 14.28 7.92 -11.80
CA TYR A 24 14.78 6.60 -12.20
C TYR A 24 13.96 5.96 -13.34
N GLY A 25 12.96 6.67 -13.87
CA GLY A 25 12.16 6.23 -15.02
C GLY A 25 10.93 5.39 -14.64
N TYR A 26 10.52 5.36 -13.37
CA TYR A 26 9.26 4.71 -12.99
C TYR A 26 8.05 5.59 -13.29
N ASN A 27 6.90 4.98 -13.55
CA ASN A 27 5.62 5.67 -13.55
C ASN A 27 5.07 5.65 -12.12
N VAL A 28 4.83 6.82 -11.54
CA VAL A 28 4.54 6.93 -10.11
C VAL A 28 3.24 7.69 -9.90
N GLU A 29 2.35 7.08 -9.13
CA GLU A 29 1.16 7.73 -8.59
C GLU A 29 1.31 7.91 -7.07
N THR A 30 0.71 8.97 -6.53
CA THR A 30 0.71 9.25 -5.10
C THR A 30 -0.71 9.35 -4.57
N ALA A 31 -0.91 9.01 -3.30
CA ALA A 31 -2.12 9.27 -2.54
C ALA A 31 -1.70 9.75 -1.14
N THR A 32 -2.38 10.77 -0.62
CA THR A 32 -2.09 11.32 0.72
C THR A 32 -3.19 11.00 1.73
N ASP A 33 -4.04 10.07 1.37
CA ASP A 33 -5.15 9.57 2.16
C ASP A 33 -5.27 8.06 1.94
N GLY A 34 -5.51 7.32 3.02
CA GLY A 34 -5.59 5.86 2.95
C GLY A 34 -6.75 5.36 2.07
N GLN A 35 -7.91 6.03 2.08
CA GLN A 35 -9.05 5.62 1.25
C GLN A 35 -8.79 5.87 -0.22
N GLU A 36 -8.20 7.03 -0.56
CA GLU A 36 -7.74 7.32 -1.92
C GLU A 36 -6.70 6.28 -2.39
N GLY A 37 -5.73 5.96 -1.52
CA GLY A 37 -4.70 4.97 -1.81
C GLY A 37 -5.26 3.58 -2.06
N ILE A 38 -6.22 3.12 -1.24
CA ILE A 38 -6.91 1.84 -1.43
C ILE A 38 -7.71 1.85 -2.73
N LYS A 39 -8.45 2.92 -3.01
CA LYS A 39 -9.23 3.05 -4.23
C LYS A 39 -8.33 2.93 -5.46
N LYS A 40 -7.22 3.67 -5.49
CA LYS A 40 -6.23 3.59 -6.57
C LYS A 40 -5.66 2.18 -6.68
N PHE A 41 -5.28 1.56 -5.57
CA PHE A 41 -4.75 0.20 -5.58
C PHE A 41 -5.73 -0.83 -6.17
N VAL A 42 -7.02 -0.72 -5.85
CA VAL A 42 -8.06 -1.64 -6.35
C VAL A 42 -8.41 -1.37 -7.82
N GLU A 43 -8.45 -0.11 -8.26
CA GLU A 43 -8.82 0.27 -9.62
C GLU A 43 -7.65 0.23 -10.61
N GLY A 44 -6.41 0.38 -10.11
CA GLY A 44 -5.20 0.49 -10.91
C GLY A 44 -4.41 -0.81 -11.04
N GLN A 45 -3.35 -0.77 -11.85
CA GLN A 45 -2.37 -1.85 -11.97
C GLN A 45 -1.00 -1.33 -11.57
N PHE A 46 -0.53 -1.77 -10.39
CA PHE A 46 0.75 -1.39 -9.81
C PHE A 46 1.63 -2.62 -9.60
N ASP A 47 2.91 -2.49 -9.91
CA ASP A 47 3.93 -3.51 -9.67
C ASP A 47 4.44 -3.45 -8.22
N LEU A 48 4.34 -2.29 -7.59
CA LEU A 48 4.77 -2.03 -6.22
C LEU A 48 3.89 -0.95 -5.56
N VAL A 49 3.56 -1.16 -4.28
CA VAL A 49 2.95 -0.14 -3.43
C VAL A 49 3.91 0.18 -2.28
N ILE A 50 4.17 1.46 -2.04
CA ILE A 50 4.95 1.97 -0.91
C ILE A 50 3.99 2.71 -0.01
N THR A 51 3.87 2.30 1.25
CA THR A 51 2.93 2.92 2.20
C THR A 51 3.50 2.90 3.62
N ASP A 52 3.18 3.92 4.42
CA ASP A 52 3.50 3.94 5.85
C ASP A 52 2.56 3.03 6.65
N ILE A 53 3.13 2.37 7.67
CA ILE A 53 2.44 1.42 8.54
C ILE A 53 1.32 2.11 9.34
N LEU A 54 1.43 3.42 9.60
CA LEU A 54 0.43 4.15 10.39
C LEU A 54 -0.85 4.44 9.60
N ILE A 55 -0.79 4.55 8.27
CA ILE A 55 -1.98 4.61 7.39
C ILE A 55 -2.76 3.29 7.42
N LEU A 56 -2.13 2.18 7.85
CA LEU A 56 -2.84 0.93 8.15
C LEU A 56 -3.66 0.97 9.46
N GLY A 57 -3.92 2.13 10.10
CA GLY A 57 -4.76 2.19 11.31
C GLY A 57 -6.11 1.45 11.20
N LEU A 58 -6.68 1.31 10.00
CA LEU A 58 -7.85 0.47 9.73
C LEU A 58 -7.52 -0.90 9.06
N MET A 59 -6.43 -0.98 8.28
CA MET A 59 -6.02 -2.21 7.60
C MET A 59 -5.28 -3.18 8.55
N ALA A 60 -4.34 -2.71 9.36
CA ALA A 60 -3.60 -3.55 10.31
C ALA A 60 -4.55 -4.19 11.34
N MET A 61 -5.54 -3.48 11.87
CA MET A 61 -6.46 -4.06 12.86
C MET A 61 -7.52 -5.00 12.27
N THR A 62 -7.90 -4.84 11.00
CA THR A 62 -8.84 -5.76 10.34
C THR A 62 -8.12 -7.02 9.82
N TRP A 63 -6.83 -6.91 9.49
CA TRP A 63 -6.00 -8.03 9.04
C TRP A 63 -5.22 -8.74 10.16
N LEU A 64 -4.95 -8.07 11.29
CA LEU A 64 -4.51 -8.68 12.54
C LEU A 64 -5.76 -9.12 13.32
N ASP A 65 -6.40 -10.17 12.83
CA ASP A 65 -7.35 -10.95 13.60
C ASP A 65 -6.74 -11.30 14.98
N PRO A 66 -7.38 -10.93 16.10
CA PRO A 66 -6.99 -11.41 17.43
C PRO A 66 -7.54 -12.82 17.64
N SER A 67 -7.12 -13.81 16.84
CA SER A 67 -7.41 -15.20 17.20
C SER A 67 -6.43 -15.68 18.28
N PRO A 68 -6.93 -16.23 19.40
CA PRO A 68 -6.06 -16.83 20.40
C PRO A 68 -5.48 -18.12 19.81
N THR A 69 -4.17 -18.16 19.63
CA THR A 69 -3.33 -19.36 19.50
C THR A 69 -3.90 -20.50 18.66
N ASN A 70 -3.42 -20.67 17.43
CA ASN A 70 -3.02 -22.00 16.99
C ASN A 70 -1.94 -21.93 15.91
N ASN A 71 -0.83 -22.61 16.19
CA ASN A 71 0.37 -22.64 15.37
C ASN A 71 0.14 -23.43 14.07
N ASN A 72 -0.33 -22.79 13.00
CA ASN A 72 0.01 -23.13 11.61
C ASN A 72 -0.67 -22.18 10.62
N CYS A 73 0.07 -21.24 10.02
CA CYS A 73 -0.48 -20.29 9.04
C CYS A 73 0.30 -20.30 7.72
N TYR A 74 0.47 -21.49 7.12
CA TYR A 74 0.54 -21.62 5.67
C TYR A 74 -0.82 -22.12 5.18
N ALA A 75 -1.85 -21.27 5.23
CA ALA A 75 -3.18 -21.61 4.72
C ALA A 75 -3.48 -20.77 3.47
N ARG A 76 -3.32 -21.45 2.35
CA ARG A 76 -3.56 -21.07 0.97
C ARG A 76 -5.05 -20.77 0.75
N GLY A 77 -5.34 -19.61 0.14
CA GLY A 77 -6.47 -19.36 -0.76
C GLY A 77 -7.86 -19.24 -0.15
N LYS A 78 -8.45 -18.04 -0.21
CA LYS A 78 -9.89 -17.83 -0.42
C LYS A 78 -10.17 -16.44 -1.03
N TYR A 79 -10.07 -16.37 -2.35
CA TYR A 79 -10.97 -15.52 -3.15
C TYR A 79 -11.54 -16.41 -4.25
N GLY A 80 -12.74 -16.90 -3.97
CA GLY A 80 -13.65 -17.59 -4.87
C GLY A 80 -15.05 -17.14 -4.51
#